data_AF-A0A382J6U8-F1
#
_entry.id   AF-A0A382J6U8-F1
#
_cell.length_a   1.000
_cell.length_b   1.000
_cell.length_c   1.000
_cell.angle_alpha   90.00
_cell.angle_beta   90.00
_cell.angle_gamma   90.00
#
_symmetry.space_group_name_H-M   'P 1'
#
loop_
_entity.id
_entity.type
_entity.pdbx_description
1 polymer ?
#
loop_
_entity_poly.entity_id
_entity_poly.type
_entity_poly.pdbx_seq_one_letter_code
_entity_poly.pdbx_strand_id
1 'polypeptide(L)'
;MPEEVPLGDDVRDWQKNLNQSEKNLLTQIFRFFTQADVEVNNCYIRHYMNVFKPTEVLMMMSAFASMETVHIAAYSHLLDTIGMPEAEYSAFLKYKQMKDKYDYMQGFDIKSNHNIAITIAVFSAFTEGLQLFASFAILLNFP
;
A
#
# COMPACT_ATOMS: atom_id res chain seq x y z
N MET A 1 -14.64 -7.29 -4.68
CA MET A 1 -14.76 -5.85 -4.37
C MET A 1 -14.68 -5.66 -2.87
N PRO A 2 -14.20 -4.51 -2.34
CA PRO A 2 -14.06 -4.27 -0.90
C PRO A 2 -15.29 -4.61 -0.07
N GLU A 3 -16.47 -4.34 -0.63
CA GLU A 3 -17.78 -4.52 0.00
C GLU A 3 -18.18 -6.00 0.16
N GLU A 4 -17.43 -6.93 -0.42
CA GLU A 4 -17.66 -8.38 -0.26
C GLU A 4 -17.24 -8.88 1.13
N VAL A 5 -16.44 -8.10 1.87
CA VAL A 5 -15.97 -8.46 3.20
C VAL A 5 -16.77 -7.70 4.27
N PRO A 6 -17.53 -8.38 5.13
CA PRO A 6 -18.28 -7.72 6.20
C PRO A 6 -17.32 -7.22 7.30
N LEU A 7 -17.41 -5.94 7.65
CA LEU A 7 -16.54 -5.28 8.66
C LEU A 7 -17.23 -5.03 10.02
N GLY A 8 -18.40 -5.62 10.25
CA GLY A 8 -19.20 -5.32 11.45
C GLY A 8 -18.52 -5.71 12.76
N ASP A 9 -17.77 -6.81 12.76
CA ASP A 9 -17.00 -7.26 13.91
C ASP A 9 -15.76 -6.38 14.13
N ASP A 10 -15.05 -6.01 13.06
CA ASP A 10 -13.90 -5.11 13.07
C ASP A 10 -14.26 -3.73 13.65
N VAL A 11 -15.44 -3.19 13.29
CA VAL A 11 -15.96 -1.93 13.86
C VAL A 11 -16.17 -2.07 15.37
N ARG A 12 -16.75 -3.19 15.82
CA ARG A 12 -16.96 -3.44 17.25
C ARG A 12 -15.62 -3.54 17.98
N ASP A 13 -14.67 -4.26 17.42
CA ASP A 13 -13.35 -4.46 18.01
C ASP A 13 -12.60 -3.13 18.10
N TRP A 14 -12.60 -2.36 17.01
CA TRP A 14 -12.06 -1.01 16.97
C TRP A 14 -12.70 -0.10 18.02
N GLN A 15 -14.00 -0.17 18.25
CA GLN A 15 -14.66 0.71 19.21
C GLN A 15 -14.46 0.27 20.66
N LYS A 16 -14.47 -1.04 20.94
CA LYS A 16 -14.67 -1.57 22.30
C LYS A 16 -13.56 -2.46 22.82
N ASN A 17 -12.87 -3.19 21.97
CA ASN A 17 -11.96 -4.26 22.39
C ASN A 17 -10.50 -3.85 22.29
N LEU A 18 -10.14 -3.06 21.28
CA LEU A 18 -8.77 -2.62 21.09
C LEU A 18 -8.35 -1.57 22.12
N ASN A 19 -7.20 -1.82 22.76
CA ASN A 19 -6.55 -0.85 23.61
C ASN A 19 -5.82 0.23 22.78
N GLN A 20 -5.33 1.27 23.45
CA GLN A 20 -4.72 2.42 22.78
C GLN A 20 -3.43 2.05 22.01
N SER A 21 -2.63 1.11 22.52
CA SER A 21 -1.41 0.68 21.83
C SER A 21 -1.70 -0.14 20.59
N GLU A 22 -2.72 -1.00 20.63
CA GLU A 22 -3.21 -1.79 19.50
C GLU A 22 -3.76 -0.89 18.40
N LYS A 23 -4.63 0.07 18.76
CA LYS A 23 -5.12 1.09 17.82
C LYS A 23 -3.98 1.85 17.19
N ASN A 24 -3.00 2.27 17.98
CA ASN A 24 -1.84 3.00 17.46
C ASN A 24 -1.04 2.12 16.47
N LEU A 25 -0.79 0.85 16.77
CA LEU A 25 -0.12 -0.08 15.85
C LEU A 25 -0.89 -0.20 14.52
N LEU A 26 -2.20 -0.45 14.58
CA LEU A 26 -3.04 -0.57 13.39
C LEU A 26 -3.10 0.73 12.58
N THR A 27 -3.23 1.88 13.25
CA THR A 27 -3.20 3.19 12.57
C THR A 27 -1.89 3.39 11.80
N GLN A 28 -0.74 2.99 12.36
CA GLN A 28 0.54 3.08 11.63
C GLN A 28 0.57 2.18 10.41
N ILE A 29 0.01 0.97 10.50
CA ILE A 29 -0.09 0.02 9.38
C ILE A 29 -1.00 0.57 8.28
N PHE A 30 -2.18 1.06 8.65
CA PHE A 30 -3.14 1.58 7.67
C PHE A 30 -2.62 2.82 6.94
N ARG A 31 -2.01 3.76 7.65
CA ARG A 31 -1.32 4.92 7.04
C ARG A 31 -0.27 4.48 6.03
N PHE A 32 0.45 3.39 6.32
CA PHE A 32 1.45 2.86 5.41
C PHE A 32 0.84 2.27 4.14
N PHE A 33 -0.20 1.44 4.24
CA PHE A 33 -0.87 0.86 3.07
C PHE A 33 -1.43 1.91 2.13
N THR A 34 -2.13 2.92 2.65
CA THR A 34 -2.77 3.95 1.82
C THR A 34 -1.78 4.68 0.91
N GLN A 35 -0.54 4.90 1.37
CA GLN A 35 0.48 5.53 0.52
C GLN A 35 1.25 4.51 -0.32
N ALA A 36 1.59 3.34 0.24
CA ALA A 36 2.43 2.36 -0.43
C ALA A 36 1.79 1.87 -1.74
N ASP A 37 0.49 1.56 -1.73
CA ASP A 37 -0.18 1.01 -2.91
C ASP A 37 -0.38 2.08 -4.00
N VAL A 38 -0.49 3.36 -3.63
CA VAL A 38 -0.48 4.47 -4.59
C VAL A 38 0.87 4.56 -5.31
N GLU A 39 1.98 4.41 -4.58
CA GLU A 39 3.32 4.42 -5.18
C GLU A 39 3.57 3.18 -6.05
N VAL A 40 3.13 2.01 -5.61
CA VAL A 40 3.22 0.76 -6.39
C VAL A 40 2.41 0.88 -7.69
N ASN A 41 1.17 1.38 -7.62
CA ASN A 41 0.34 1.62 -8.79
C ASN A 41 1.00 2.61 -9.78
N ASN A 42 1.53 3.72 -9.26
CA ASN A 42 2.27 4.70 -10.06
C ASN A 42 3.49 4.06 -10.73
N CYS A 43 4.20 3.15 -10.07
CA CYS A 43 5.33 2.43 -10.66
C CYS A 43 4.90 1.55 -11.84
N TYR A 44 3.82 0.77 -11.70
CA TYR A 44 3.30 -0.03 -12.81
C TYR A 44 2.97 0.83 -14.03
N ILE A 45 2.22 1.92 -13.84
CA ILE A 45 1.71 2.75 -14.94
C ILE A 45 2.80 3.66 -15.52
N ARG A 46 3.55 4.37 -14.68
CA ARG A 46 4.49 5.43 -15.12
C ARG A 46 5.89 4.92 -15.37
N HIS A 47 6.29 3.77 -14.83
CA HIS A 47 7.62 3.21 -15.03
C HIS A 47 7.56 1.94 -15.89
N TYR A 48 6.92 0.88 -15.41
CA TYR A 48 7.03 -0.43 -16.05
C TYR A 48 6.39 -0.48 -17.44
N MET A 49 5.18 0.03 -17.61
CA MET A 49 4.52 0.09 -18.94
C MET A 49 5.28 0.98 -19.94
N ASN A 50 6.13 1.89 -19.46
CA ASN A 50 6.99 2.71 -20.32
C ASN A 50 8.24 1.97 -20.80
N VAL A 51 8.65 0.90 -20.11
CA VAL A 51 9.83 0.09 -20.42
C VAL A 51 9.44 -1.18 -21.17
N PHE A 52 8.48 -1.94 -20.66
CA PHE A 52 8.09 -3.24 -21.19
C PHE A 52 6.94 -3.08 -22.19
N LYS A 53 7.22 -3.43 -23.45
CA LYS A 53 6.31 -3.22 -24.59
C LYS A 53 5.59 -4.46 -25.16
N PRO A 54 5.99 -5.72 -24.90
CA PRO A 54 5.21 -6.86 -25.36
C PRO A 54 3.76 -6.79 -24.85
N THR A 55 2.81 -7.10 -25.72
CA THR A 55 1.37 -6.92 -25.45
C THR A 55 0.92 -7.73 -24.23
N GLU A 56 1.35 -8.98 -24.13
CA GLU A 56 1.05 -9.87 -23.01
C GLU A 56 1.57 -9.31 -21.67
N VAL A 57 2.72 -8.65 -21.69
CA VAL A 57 3.29 -8.00 -20.50
C VAL A 57 2.50 -6.74 -20.13
N LEU A 58 2.10 -5.94 -21.11
CA LEU A 58 1.23 -4.77 -20.90
C LEU A 58 -0.15 -5.16 -20.37
N MET A 59 -0.73 -6.26 -20.88
CA MET A 59 -1.99 -6.82 -20.38
C MET A 59 -1.86 -7.26 -18.91
N MET A 60 -0.77 -7.98 -18.58
CA MET A 60 -0.46 -8.38 -17.21
C MET A 60 -0.31 -7.16 -16.28
N MET A 61 0.49 -6.16 -16.66
CA MET A 61 0.69 -4.95 -15.87
C MET A 61 -0.60 -4.15 -15.70
N SER A 62 -1.48 -4.14 -16.71
CA SER A 62 -2.79 -3.49 -16.60
C SER A 62 -3.68 -4.19 -15.59
N ALA A 63 -3.64 -5.53 -15.55
CA ALA A 63 -4.36 -6.31 -14.55
C ALA A 63 -3.81 -6.04 -13.13
N PHE A 64 -2.49 -5.97 -12.96
CA PHE A 64 -1.88 -5.66 -11.66
C PHE A 64 -2.22 -4.24 -11.20
N ALA A 65 -2.10 -3.23 -12.07
CA ALA A 65 -2.49 -1.86 -11.73
C ALA A 65 -3.99 -1.75 -11.38
N SER A 66 -4.86 -2.51 -12.06
CA SER A 66 -6.27 -2.60 -11.69
C SER A 66 -6.46 -3.22 -10.31
N MET A 67 -5.68 -4.26 -9.96
CA MET A 67 -5.75 -4.89 -8.64
C MET A 67 -5.30 -3.93 -7.53
N GLU A 68 -4.23 -3.17 -7.75
CA GLU A 68 -3.79 -2.14 -6.80
C GLU A 68 -4.85 -1.06 -6.56
N THR A 69 -5.68 -0.75 -7.56
CA THR A 69 -6.80 0.19 -7.39
C THR A 69 -7.85 -0.38 -6.43
N VAL A 70 -8.10 -1.69 -6.49
CA VAL A 70 -9.00 -2.38 -5.55
C VAL A 70 -8.37 -2.44 -4.16
N HIS A 71 -7.05 -2.62 -4.03
CA HIS A 71 -6.36 -2.55 -2.72
C HIS A 71 -6.55 -1.17 -2.07
N ILE A 72 -6.29 -0.10 -2.82
CA ILE A 72 -6.48 1.29 -2.34
C ILE A 72 -7.94 1.51 -1.91
N ALA A 73 -8.90 1.06 -2.73
CA ALA A 73 -10.32 1.14 -2.40
C ALA A 73 -10.67 0.35 -1.13
N ALA A 74 -10.08 -0.83 -0.92
CA ALA A 74 -10.30 -1.65 0.26
C ALA A 74 -9.82 -0.98 1.54
N TYR A 75 -8.61 -0.40 1.52
CA TYR A 75 -8.10 0.33 2.68
C TYR A 75 -8.88 1.61 2.97
N SER A 76 -9.27 2.36 1.94
CA SER A 76 -10.16 3.52 2.10
C SER A 76 -11.49 3.11 2.73
N HIS A 77 -12.11 2.04 2.21
CA HIS A 77 -13.37 1.52 2.74
C HIS A 77 -13.27 1.09 4.20
N LEU A 78 -12.19 0.38 4.57
CA LEU A 78 -11.93 -0.02 5.95
C LEU A 78 -11.82 1.19 6.87
N LEU A 79 -11.00 2.18 6.48
CA LEU A 79 -10.72 3.36 7.28
C LEU A 79 -11.97 4.23 7.50
N ASP A 80 -12.78 4.40 6.46
CA ASP A 80 -14.06 5.10 6.56
C ASP A 80 -15.04 4.35 7.48
N THR A 81 -15.08 3.02 7.37
CA THR A 81 -15.99 2.16 8.14
C THR A 81 -15.68 2.15 9.63
N ILE A 82 -14.40 2.17 10.02
CA ILE A 82 -13.99 2.27 11.44
C ILE A 82 -14.02 3.72 11.97
N GLY A 83 -14.36 4.69 11.12
CA GLY A 83 -14.48 6.11 11.48
C GLY A 83 -13.15 6.82 11.70
N MET A 84 -12.09 6.42 10.98
CA MET A 84 -10.79 7.10 11.06
C MET A 84 -10.87 8.48 10.40
N PRO A 85 -10.33 9.55 11.01
CA PRO A 85 -10.38 10.89 10.42
C PRO A 85 -9.64 10.97 9.09
N GLU A 86 -10.18 11.69 8.11
CA GLU A 86 -9.55 11.86 6.79
C GLU A 86 -8.15 12.50 6.87
N ALA A 87 -7.90 13.30 7.91
CA ALA A 87 -6.59 13.87 8.20
C ALA A 87 -5.49 12.80 8.34
N GLU A 88 -5.86 11.55 8.60
CA GLU A 88 -4.95 10.42 8.73
C GLU A 88 -4.37 9.93 7.40
N TYR A 89 -5.13 10.06 6.30
CA TYR A 89 -4.61 9.78 4.96
C TYR A 89 -3.42 10.68 4.61
N SER A 90 -3.48 11.95 5.01
CA SER A 90 -2.41 12.93 4.80
C SER A 90 -1.34 12.93 5.90
N ALA A 91 -1.58 12.22 7.01
CA ALA A 91 -0.64 12.19 8.14
C ALA A 91 0.64 11.42 7.81
N PHE A 92 0.61 10.54 6.81
CA PHE A 92 1.78 9.78 6.36
C PHE A 92 3.00 10.68 6.07
N LEU A 93 2.79 11.82 5.39
CA LEU A 93 3.86 12.77 5.08
C LEU A 93 4.37 13.58 6.30
N LYS A 94 3.66 13.52 7.44
CA LYS A 94 4.02 14.25 8.66
C LYS A 94 4.97 13.46 9.56
N TYR A 95 5.00 12.12 9.44
CA TYR A 95 5.93 11.29 10.21
C TYR A 95 7.24 11.14 9.48
N LYS A 96 8.35 11.52 10.13
CA LYS A 96 9.69 11.50 9.51
C LYS A 96 10.00 10.15 8.87
N GLN A 97 9.76 9.05 9.58
CA GLN A 97 10.09 7.70 9.12
C GLN A 97 9.29 7.29 7.87
N MET A 98 8.02 7.71 7.80
CA MET A 98 7.15 7.45 6.65
C MET A 98 7.54 8.35 5.46
N LYS A 99 7.84 9.62 5.72
CA LYS A 99 8.34 10.55 4.72
C LYS A 99 9.72 10.13 4.17
N ASP A 100 10.64 9.69 5.01
CA ASP A 100 11.96 9.20 4.58
C ASP A 100 11.81 8.03 3.60
N LYS A 101 10.84 7.14 3.86
CA LYS A 101 10.52 6.02 2.97
C LYS A 101 9.92 6.49 1.65
N TYR A 102 9.01 7.46 1.69
CA TYR A 102 8.45 8.09 0.49
C TYR A 102 9.54 8.75 -0.36
N ASP A 103 10.37 9.60 0.25
CA ASP A 103 11.45 10.31 -0.42
C ASP A 103 12.45 9.33 -1.04
N TYR A 104 12.76 8.22 -0.36
CA TYR A 104 13.59 7.15 -0.89
C TYR A 104 12.98 6.55 -2.17
N MET A 105 11.67 6.29 -2.19
CA MET A 105 10.98 5.73 -3.37
C MET A 105 10.97 6.70 -4.56
N GLN A 106 10.97 8.02 -4.33
CA GLN A 106 11.06 9.02 -5.41
C GLN A 106 12.44 9.08 -6.10
N GLY A 107 13.46 8.44 -5.53
CA GLY A 107 14.82 8.45 -6.07
C GLY A 107 15.07 7.48 -7.24
N PHE A 108 14.11 6.62 -7.57
CA PHE A 108 14.28 5.57 -8.58
C PHE A 108 13.80 6.01 -9.97
N ASP A 109 14.51 5.56 -11.01
CA ASP A 109 14.19 5.89 -12.39
C ASP A 109 14.37 4.68 -13.34
N ILE A 110 14.00 4.90 -14.60
CA ILE A 110 14.06 3.89 -15.68
C ILE A 110 15.00 4.30 -16.83
N LYS A 111 15.99 5.17 -16.56
CA LYS A 111 16.84 5.77 -17.62
C LYS A 111 17.91 4.83 -18.18
N SER A 112 18.20 3.72 -17.50
CA SER A 112 19.18 2.73 -17.92
C SER A 112 18.74 1.32 -17.54
N ASN A 113 19.27 0.29 -18.19
CA ASN A 113 18.97 -1.12 -17.84
C ASN A 113 19.30 -1.44 -16.37
N HIS A 114 20.38 -0.87 -15.84
CA HIS A 114 20.75 -1.01 -14.44
C HIS A 114 19.70 -0.37 -13.51
N ASN A 115 19.28 0.86 -13.82
CA ASN A 115 18.25 1.55 -13.01
C ASN A 115 16.90 0.85 -13.11
N ILE A 116 16.53 0.33 -14.28
CA ILE A 116 15.33 -0.50 -14.47
C ILE A 116 15.38 -1.72 -13.53
N ALA A 117 16.50 -2.44 -13.49
CA ALA A 117 16.66 -3.60 -12.62
C ALA A 117 16.54 -3.22 -11.13
N ILE A 118 17.15 -2.09 -10.72
CA ILE A 118 17.01 -1.58 -9.35
C ILE A 118 15.55 -1.21 -9.04
N THR A 119 14.88 -0.48 -9.93
CA THR A 119 13.48 -0.06 -9.75
C THR A 119 12.55 -1.27 -9.63
N ILE A 120 12.80 -2.34 -10.39
CA ILE A 120 12.08 -3.62 -10.25
C ILE A 120 12.36 -4.27 -8.90
N ALA A 121 13.62 -4.34 -8.48
CA ALA A 121 13.97 -4.92 -7.19
C ALA A 121 13.33 -4.15 -6.02
N VAL A 122 13.37 -2.82 -6.05
CA VAL A 122 12.85 -1.99 -4.97
C VAL A 122 11.34 -2.07 -4.88
N PHE A 123 10.61 -1.82 -5.96
CA PHE A 123 9.14 -1.79 -5.91
C PHE A 123 8.56 -3.21 -5.85
N SER A 124 8.88 -4.09 -6.79
CA SER A 124 8.22 -5.40 -6.85
C SER A 124 8.76 -6.41 -5.85
N ALA A 125 10.08 -6.46 -5.58
CA ALA A 125 10.61 -7.44 -4.64
C ALA A 125 10.55 -6.96 -3.18
N PHE A 126 11.03 -5.74 -2.91
CA PHE A 126 11.15 -5.27 -1.52
C PHE A 126 9.92 -4.51 -1.00
N THR A 127 9.26 -3.67 -1.80
CA THR A 127 8.05 -2.99 -1.35
C THR A 127 6.88 -3.96 -1.33
N GLU A 128 6.54 -4.56 -2.49
CA GLU A 128 5.43 -5.51 -2.59
C GLU A 128 5.76 -6.84 -1.89
N GLY A 129 6.88 -7.47 -2.25
CA GLY A 129 7.21 -8.83 -1.79
C GLY A 129 7.79 -8.99 -0.38
N LEU A 130 8.14 -7.90 0.32
CA LEU A 130 8.71 -7.96 1.67
C LEU A 130 7.99 -7.02 2.65
N GLN A 131 7.91 -5.73 2.33
CA GLN A 131 7.38 -4.75 3.28
C GLN A 131 5.88 -4.89 3.51
N LEU A 132 5.08 -5.05 2.45
CA LEU A 132 3.64 -5.28 2.60
C LEU A 132 3.37 -6.63 3.32
N PHE A 133 4.14 -7.67 2.98
CA PHE A 133 4.04 -8.98 3.65
C PHE A 133 4.33 -8.93 5.15
N ALA A 134 5.29 -8.12 5.59
CA ALA A 134 5.54 -7.93 7.02
C ALA A 134 4.31 -7.34 7.73
N SER A 135 3.63 -6.37 7.13
CA SER A 135 2.38 -5.82 7.67
C SER A 135 1.24 -6.84 7.65
N PHE A 136 1.10 -7.64 6.60
CA PHE A 136 0.12 -8.72 6.54
C PHE A 136 0.36 -9.77 7.62
N ALA A 137 1.61 -10.14 7.88
CA ALA A 137 1.95 -11.07 8.96
C ALA A 137 1.51 -10.53 10.33
N ILE A 138 1.66 -9.22 10.58
CA ILE A 138 1.19 -8.59 11.83
C ILE A 138 -0.34 -8.68 11.91
N LEU A 139 -1.07 -8.33 10.84
CA LEU A 139 -2.53 -8.33 10.84
C LEU A 139 -3.14 -9.73 10.95
N LEU A 140 -2.57 -10.72 10.26
CA LEU A 140 -3.04 -12.11 10.31
C LEU A 140 -2.79 -12.80 11.65
N ASN A 141 -1.85 -12.28 12.45
CA ASN A 141 -1.54 -12.78 13.79
C ASN A 141 -1.96 -11.79 14.89
N PHE A 142 -2.81 -10.82 14.56
CA PHE A 142 -3.28 -9.84 15.51
C PHE A 142 -4.20 -10.52 16.55
N PRO A 143 -3.95 -10.33 17.86
CA PRO A 143 -4.65 -11.05 18.92
C PRO A 143 -6.08 -10.58 19.15
#